data_AF-A0A812NJ61-F1
#
_entry.id   AF-A0A812NJ61-F1
#
_cell.length_a   1.000
_cell.length_b   1.000
_cell.length_c   1.000
_cell.angle_alpha   90.00
_cell.angle_beta   90.00
_cell.angle_gamma   90.00
#
_symmetry.space_group_name_H-M   'P 1'
#
loop_
_entity.id
_entity.type
_entity.pdbx_description
1 polymer ?
#
loop_
_entity_poly.entity_id
_entity_poly.type
_entity_poly.pdbx_seq_one_letter_code
_entity_poly.pdbx_strand_id
1 'polypeptide(L)'
;MVDRPDGIFLFRLHKERVFYMSERVLKHSGHIPKKELLSAGVCIGKFTHSRKFRLLITALDYLARLAQYRVWLKPSGEQHFVYGNHVVKAGIAWAEET
;
A
#
# COMPACT_ATOMS: atom_id res chain seq x y z
N MET A 1 -6.99 -8.89 14.30
CA MET A 1 -7.58 -8.63 12.97
C MET A 1 -8.27 -7.28 13.08
N VAL A 2 -8.15 -6.42 12.07
CA VAL A 2 -8.94 -5.18 12.05
C VAL A 2 -10.35 -5.59 11.62
N ASP A 3 -11.26 -5.73 12.58
CA ASP A 3 -12.66 -6.07 12.28
C ASP A 3 -13.30 -4.89 11.56
N ARG A 4 -13.48 -5.05 10.24
CA ARG A 4 -14.26 -4.12 9.42
C ARG A 4 -15.67 -4.68 9.24
N PRO A 5 -16.70 -3.84 9.33
CA PRO A 5 -18.08 -4.27 9.07
C PRO A 5 -18.30 -4.71 7.60
N ASP A 6 -17.40 -4.30 6.69
CA ASP A 6 -17.48 -4.58 5.25
C ASP A 6 -17.13 -6.04 4.85
N GLY A 7 -16.66 -6.84 5.81
CA GLY A 7 -16.36 -8.26 5.63
C GLY A 7 -14.88 -8.63 5.75
N ILE A 8 -14.57 -9.89 5.43
CA ILE A 8 -13.24 -10.47 5.62
C ILE A 8 -12.33 -10.11 4.44
N PHE A 9 -11.19 -9.49 4.76
CA PHE A 9 -10.12 -9.19 3.82
C PHE A 9 -8.88 -10.04 4.11
N LEU A 10 -8.25 -10.51 3.03
CA LEU A 10 -7.13 -11.45 3.06
C LEU A 10 -5.96 -10.93 2.24
N PHE A 11 -4.75 -11.32 2.62
CA PHE A 11 -3.55 -11.10 1.84
C PHE A 11 -3.22 -12.35 1.01
N ARG A 12 -2.89 -12.17 -0.28
CA ARG A 12 -2.47 -13.26 -1.17
C ARG A 12 -1.18 -12.91 -1.90
N LEU A 13 -0.27 -13.87 -1.95
CA LEU A 13 0.97 -13.75 -2.71
C LEU A 13 0.77 -14.28 -4.13
N HIS A 14 1.14 -13.49 -5.13
CA HIS A 14 1.14 -13.88 -6.54
C HIS A 14 2.30 -13.22 -7.28
N LYS A 15 3.16 -14.03 -7.93
CA LYS A 15 4.36 -13.55 -8.66
C LYS A 15 5.19 -12.55 -7.83
N GLU A 16 5.51 -12.93 -6.58
CA GLU A 16 6.24 -12.13 -5.57
C GLU A 16 5.56 -10.83 -5.12
N ARG A 17 4.35 -10.52 -5.61
CA ARG A 17 3.55 -9.38 -5.19
C ARG A 17 2.48 -9.81 -4.19
N VAL A 18 2.31 -9.03 -3.14
CA VAL A 18 1.28 -9.26 -2.12
C VAL A 18 0.09 -8.37 -2.43
N PHE A 19 -1.07 -8.99 -2.57
CA PHE A 19 -2.33 -8.33 -2.84
C PHE A 19 -3.25 -8.40 -1.62
N TYR A 20 -3.97 -7.31 -1.36
CA TYR A 20 -5.03 -7.20 -0.37
C TYR A 20 -6.39 -7.18 -1.08
N MET A 21 -7.26 -8.11 -0.73
CA MET A 21 -8.57 -8.28 -1.38
C MET A 21 -9.60 -8.90 -0.44
N SER A 22 -10.89 -8.75 -0.76
CA SER A 22 -11.95 -9.42 -0.02
C SER A 22 -12.01 -10.91 -0.36
N GLU A 23 -12.57 -11.71 0.55
CA GLU A 23 -12.77 -13.15 0.34
C GLU A 23 -13.57 -13.45 -0.94
N ARG A 24 -14.55 -12.58 -1.27
CA ARG A 24 -15.32 -12.69 -2.52
C ARG A 24 -14.40 -12.60 -3.73
N VAL A 25 -13.57 -11.56 -3.82
CA VAL A 25 -12.64 -11.38 -4.95
C VAL A 25 -11.65 -12.54 -5.02
N LEU A 26 -11.18 -13.04 -3.86
CA LEU A 26 -10.30 -14.19 -3.81
C LEU A 26 -10.94 -15.44 -4.45
N LYS A 27 -12.19 -15.76 -4.10
CA LYS A 27 -12.93 -16.89 -4.68
C LYS A 27 -13.05 -16.78 -6.20
N HIS A 28 -13.41 -15.61 -6.71
CA HIS A 28 -13.51 -15.36 -8.16
C HIS A 28 -12.15 -15.44 -8.86
N SER A 29 -11.10 -14.89 -8.25
CA SER A 29 -9.75 -14.92 -8.81
C SER A 29 -9.17 -16.34 -8.89
N GLY A 30 -9.65 -17.27 -8.05
CA GLY A 30 -9.23 -18.67 -8.06
C GLY A 30 -9.64 -19.43 -9.33
N HIS A 31 -10.63 -18.95 -10.06
CA HIS A 31 -11.06 -19.54 -11.35
C HIS A 31 -10.16 -19.10 -12.52
N ILE A 32 -9.32 -18.07 -12.35
CA ILE A 32 -8.44 -17.55 -13.39
C ILE A 32 -7.07 -18.23 -13.26
N PRO A 33 -6.50 -18.79 -14.34
CA PRO A 33 -5.21 -19.45 -14.27
C PRO A 33 -4.09 -18.45 -13.92
N LYS A 34 -3.12 -18.90 -13.13
CA LYS A 34 -2.01 -18.09 -12.59
C LYS A 34 -1.22 -17.30 -13.66
N LYS A 35 -1.13 -17.84 -14.88
CA LYS A 35 -0.42 -17.19 -15.99
C LYS A 35 -1.15 -15.93 -16.45
N GLU A 36 -2.48 -16.03 -16.62
CA GLU A 36 -3.37 -14.96 -17.10
C GLU A 36 -3.74 -13.96 -16.00
N LEU A 37 -3.74 -14.39 -14.73
CA LEU A 37 -4.00 -13.48 -13.62
C LEU A 37 -2.86 -12.45 -13.49
N LEU A 38 -3.17 -11.18 -13.77
CA LEU A 38 -2.23 -10.06 -13.64
C LEU A 38 -2.25 -9.45 -12.23
N SER A 39 -3.43 -9.12 -11.73
CA SER A 39 -3.66 -8.53 -10.41
C SER A 39 -5.02 -8.94 -9.86
N ALA A 40 -5.11 -9.10 -8.55
CA ALA A 40 -6.39 -9.35 -7.87
C ALA A 40 -6.47 -8.44 -6.63
N GLY A 41 -7.31 -7.40 -6.70
CA GLY A 41 -7.39 -6.38 -5.64
C GLY A 41 -6.22 -5.40 -5.66
N VAL A 42 -5.85 -4.88 -4.49
CA VAL A 42 -4.82 -3.84 -4.36
C VAL A 42 -3.47 -4.44 -4.03
N CYS A 43 -2.45 -4.11 -4.82
CA CYS A 43 -1.07 -4.51 -4.55
C CYS A 43 -0.53 -3.70 -3.36
N ILE A 44 -0.12 -4.36 -2.29
CA ILE A 44 0.44 -3.70 -1.10
C ILE A 44 1.95 -3.57 -1.22
N GLY A 45 2.59 -4.56 -1.81
CA GLY A 45 4.03 -4.64 -1.83
C GLY A 45 4.52 -5.79 -2.67
N LYS A 46 5.84 -5.89 -2.78
CA LYS A 46 6.52 -7.03 -3.40
C LYS A 46 7.71 -7.48 -2.58
N PHE A 47 8.01 -8.76 -2.64
CA PHE A 47 9.27 -9.28 -2.13
C PHE A 47 10.38 -8.98 -3.14
N THR A 48 11.52 -8.52 -2.65
CA THR A 48 12.75 -8.39 -3.44
C THR A 48 13.49 -9.73 -3.48
N HIS A 49 14.46 -9.86 -4.38
CA HIS A 49 15.35 -11.03 -4.40
C HIS A 49 16.08 -11.25 -3.06
N SER A 50 16.37 -10.17 -2.33
CA SER A 50 16.91 -10.20 -0.96
C SER A 50 15.89 -10.54 0.13
N ARG A 51 14.69 -11.03 -0.24
CA ARG A 51 13.56 -11.37 0.64
C ARG A 51 13.07 -10.24 1.54
N LYS A 52 13.38 -8.98 1.20
CA LYS A 52 12.83 -7.81 1.89
C LYS A 52 11.47 -7.47 1.28
N PHE A 53 10.51 -7.10 2.13
CA PHE A 53 9.22 -6.64 1.67
C PHE A 53 9.28 -5.15 1.34
N ARG A 54 9.10 -4.80 0.07
CA ARG A 54 9.04 -3.40 -0.39
C ARG A 54 7.58 -3.01 -0.59
N LEU A 55 7.11 -2.08 0.24
CA LEU A 55 5.79 -1.46 0.11
C LEU A 55 5.69 -0.65 -1.19
N LEU A 56 4.53 -0.73 -1.84
CA LEU A 56 4.19 0.09 -3.00
C LEU A 56 3.28 1.24 -2.58
N ILE A 57 3.29 2.33 -3.37
CA ILE A 57 2.45 3.52 -3.13
C ILE A 57 0.95 3.20 -3.11
N THR A 58 0.53 2.16 -3.83
CA THR A 58 -0.86 1.68 -3.86
C THR A 58 -1.37 1.19 -2.49
N ALA A 59 -0.49 0.93 -1.52
CA ALA A 59 -0.89 0.60 -0.15
C ALA A 59 -1.31 1.83 0.67
N LEU A 60 -0.99 3.04 0.20
CA LEU A 60 -1.12 4.27 0.99
C LEU A 60 -2.55 4.50 1.48
N ASP A 61 -3.57 4.27 0.66
CA ASP A 61 -4.97 4.50 1.04
C ASP A 61 -5.42 3.68 2.25
N TYR A 62 -4.83 2.50 2.44
CA TYR A 62 -5.11 1.63 3.57
C TYR A 62 -4.28 1.99 4.80
N LEU A 63 -3.00 2.31 4.59
CA LEU A 63 -2.04 2.59 5.67
C LEU A 63 -2.21 4.00 6.23
N ALA A 64 -2.56 4.99 5.41
CA ALA A 64 -2.72 6.38 5.83
C ALA A 64 -3.77 6.54 6.93
N ARG A 65 -4.80 5.68 6.95
CA ARG A 65 -5.85 5.67 8.00
C ARG A 65 -5.38 5.12 9.33
N LEU A 66 -4.32 4.31 9.32
CA LEU A 66 -3.78 3.61 10.50
C LEU A 66 -2.42 4.18 10.91
N ALA A 67 -1.91 5.19 10.20
CA ALA A 67 -0.60 5.77 10.44
C ALA A 67 -0.64 6.67 11.68
N GLN A 68 0.09 6.26 12.72
CA GLN A 68 0.27 7.05 13.96
C GLN A 68 1.08 8.32 13.73
N TYR A 69 2.06 8.25 12.83
CA TYR A 69 2.97 9.36 12.53
C TYR A 69 2.71 9.87 11.12
N ARG A 70 2.42 11.17 11.01
CA ARG A 70 2.11 11.82 9.72
C ARG A 70 2.87 13.13 9.61
N VAL A 71 3.44 13.39 8.43
CA VAL A 71 4.14 14.64 8.13
C VAL A 71 3.41 15.37 7.03
N TRP A 72 3.02 16.61 7.30
CA TRP A 72 2.36 17.50 6.35
C TRP A 72 3.39 18.39 5.67
N LEU A 73 3.32 18.50 4.35
CA LEU A 73 4.24 19.31 3.55
C LEU A 73 3.61 20.66 3.22
N LYS A 74 4.48 21.66 3.01
CA LYS A 74 4.09 22.93 2.38
C LYS A 74 3.97 22.74 0.87
N PRO A 75 3.17 23.55 0.15
CA PRO A 75 3.11 23.51 -1.31
C PRO A 75 4.49 23.64 -1.98
N SER A 76 5.40 24.41 -1.39
CA SER A 76 6.78 24.56 -1.86
C SER A 76 7.61 23.26 -1.82
N GLY A 77 7.23 22.29 -0.98
CA GLY A 77 7.91 21.00 -0.81
C GLY A 77 7.22 19.81 -1.48
N GLU A 78 5.94 19.93 -1.85
CA GLU A 78 5.14 18.83 -2.41
C GLU A 78 5.68 18.33 -3.74
N GLN A 79 5.90 19.24 -4.70
CA GLN A 79 6.39 18.88 -6.03
C GLN A 79 7.75 18.17 -5.97
N HIS A 80 8.63 18.62 -5.07
CA HIS A 80 9.94 18.00 -4.88
C HIS A 80 9.82 16.55 -4.41
N PHE A 81 8.90 16.28 -3.48
CA PHE A 81 8.62 14.93 -2.97
C PHE A 81 7.98 14.02 -4.02
N VAL A 82 7.02 14.54 -4.81
CA VAL A 82 6.36 13.76 -5.88
C VAL A 82 7.34 13.31 -6.95
N TYR A 83 8.41 14.07 -7.21
CA TYR A 83 9.49 13.65 -8.10
C TYR A 83 10.48 12.65 -7.49
N GLY A 84 10.25 12.19 -6.26
CA GLY A 84 11.04 11.15 -5.61
C GLY A 84 12.25 11.65 -4.83
N ASN A 85 12.34 12.96 -4.56
CA ASN A 85 13.40 13.51 -3.72
C ASN A 85 13.05 13.42 -2.23
N HIS A 86 14.06 13.59 -1.38
CA HIS A 86 13.88 13.63 0.07
C HIS A 86 13.18 14.92 0.52
N VAL A 87 12.39 14.82 1.59
CA VAL A 87 11.76 15.99 2.23
C VAL A 87 12.81 16.74 3.05
N VAL A 88 12.99 18.03 2.76
CA VAL A 88 13.87 18.93 3.53
C VAL A 88 13.09 19.63 4.64
N LYS A 89 13.78 20.00 5.74
CA LYS A 89 13.18 20.66 6.90
C LYS A 89 12.35 21.91 6.54
N ALA A 90 12.81 22.70 5.56
CA ALA A 90 12.11 23.90 5.10
C ALA A 90 10.73 23.61 4.47
N GLY A 91 10.56 22.42 3.87
CA GLY A 91 9.35 21.99 3.19
C GLY A 91 8.30 21.35 4.11
N ILE A 92 8.60 21.18 5.40
CA ILE A 92 7.66 20.62 6.39
C ILE A 92 6.75 21.74 6.91
N ALA A 93 5.43 21.47 6.94
CA ALA A 93 4.43 22.33 7.54
C ALA A 93 4.28 22.00 9.03
N TRP A 94 3.83 20.78 9.35
CA TRP A 94 3.79 20.25 10.71
C TRP A 94 3.90 18.72 10.71
N ALA A 95 4.28 18.15 11.86
CA ALA A 95 4.30 16.71 12.07
C ALA A 95 3.30 16.37 13.19
N GLU A 96 2.52 15.32 12.98
CA GLU A 96 1.48 14.84 13.89
C GLU A 96 1.87 13.47 14.43
N GLU A 97 1.66 13.28 15.74
CA GLU A 97 1.79 12.03 16.48
C GLU A 97 0.44 11.78 17.16
N THR A 98 -0.25 10.71 16.76
CA THR A 98 -1.59 10.31 17.26
C THR A 98 -1.48 9.17 18.26
#